data_AF-A0A948GL83-F1
#
_entry.id   AF-A0A948GL83-F1
#
_cell.length_a   1.000
_cell.length_b   1.000
_cell.length_c   1.000
_cell.angle_alpha   90.00
_cell.angle_beta   90.00
_cell.angle_gamma   90.00
#
_symmetry.space_group_name_H-M   'P 1'
#
loop_
_entity.id
_entity.type
_entity.pdbx_description
1 polymer ?
#
loop_
_entity_poly.entity_id
_entity_poly.type
_entity_poly.pdbx_seq_one_letter_code
_entity_poly.pdbx_strand_id
1 'polypeptide(L)'
;MSAPARVPQSGRLLLSGNEAVARAVWESGCKVAAAYPGTPSTEILEALSIYPDIYAEWAVNEKVSMEVALGASMMGARAFCAMKHVGLNVAADPLMTLTLTGVVGGMVIAVADDVGMASSQNEQDSRFYARFAHLPVFEPADSQEAYDMVHAAYALSEKHQVPVILRLTARICHVKSVARVGERVAHEPAGFVKNAERWVMVPAHAKRRIPMMFERDAVLREESERSPLNVLEPGSDRRVGFVTSGPAYMHVREAFPDAPVLKLGMSHPLPLDKVKALAGMADTLVVVEEVEPIVENELRTAGFKVHGKDILPKIGELAPEVLTPAIDRLLNNEPPPPAVPAPAVFPRPPTLCASCPHMGIYYTLSQLKNIIVAGDIGCYTLGAGHPWNALDTTICMGAAVTVAHGMDKGRGEVDKNKKILAVMGDSTFMHMGMQGLLDATYNNSNITFLLLDNGTVGMTGGQNTPANGRDIRGNPAPRIDFRKLVEALGVKPERVREVDPYEMPNLFKVIREETKIEEVSVIIAYRPCVLIDEFKAMRAYYVDEDKCTGCSNCLDVGCPAIHVTRREMAVKPSGREVELTFVNIDPIACTGCGMCVKPCAPDAILQPDAPRIVAKLTPI
;
A
#
# COMPACT_ATOMS: atom_id res chain seq x y z
N MET A 1 24.30 -9.25 -25.70
CA MET A 1 24.53 -7.97 -25.00
C MET A 1 25.25 -7.04 -25.96
N SER A 2 24.52 -6.11 -26.58
CA SER A 2 25.12 -4.99 -27.30
C SER A 2 25.88 -4.12 -26.30
N ALA A 3 27.06 -3.62 -26.68
CA ALA A 3 27.78 -2.64 -25.87
C ALA A 3 26.84 -1.45 -25.54
N PRO A 4 26.84 -0.92 -24.30
CA PRO A 4 26.01 0.23 -23.96
C PRO A 4 26.35 1.36 -24.92
N ALA A 5 25.34 1.91 -25.59
CA ALA A 5 25.49 3.05 -26.47
C ALA A 5 26.19 4.18 -25.70
N ARG A 6 27.15 4.85 -26.34
CA ARG A 6 27.93 5.93 -25.71
C ARG A 6 26.97 7.07 -25.36
N VAL A 7 26.63 7.20 -24.08
CA VAL A 7 25.70 8.23 -23.60
C VAL A 7 26.36 9.60 -23.80
N PRO A 8 25.72 10.55 -24.52
CA PRO A 8 26.29 11.89 -24.73
C PRO A 8 26.53 12.58 -23.38
N GLN A 9 27.74 13.07 -23.14
CA GLN A 9 28.13 13.66 -21.85
C GLN A 9 27.54 15.05 -21.59
N SER A 10 27.34 15.86 -22.62
CA SER A 10 26.62 17.14 -22.53
C SER A 10 26.12 17.54 -23.92
N GLY A 11 25.08 18.39 -23.99
CA GLY A 11 24.59 18.88 -25.26
C GLY A 11 23.14 19.32 -25.27
N ARG A 12 22.61 19.59 -26.46
CA ARG A 12 21.19 19.86 -26.70
C ARG A 12 20.55 18.63 -27.30
N LEU A 13 19.57 18.07 -26.62
CA LEU A 13 18.83 16.88 -27.07
C LEU A 13 17.35 17.22 -27.21
N LEU A 14 16.69 16.62 -28.19
CA LEU A 14 15.24 16.68 -28.31
C LEU A 14 14.66 15.53 -27.48
N LEU A 15 14.16 15.83 -26.29
CA LEU A 15 13.68 14.84 -25.31
C LEU A 15 12.20 15.05 -25.01
N SER A 16 11.46 13.96 -24.79
CA SER A 16 10.18 14.04 -24.08
C SER A 16 10.39 14.39 -22.61
N GLY A 17 9.33 14.78 -21.89
CA GLY A 17 9.42 14.92 -20.44
C GLY A 17 9.87 13.63 -19.76
N ASN A 18 9.39 12.46 -20.21
CA ASN A 18 9.82 11.17 -19.67
C ASN A 18 11.32 10.91 -19.88
N GLU A 19 11.82 11.16 -21.11
CA GLU A 19 13.23 11.01 -21.43
C GLU A 19 14.10 12.01 -20.66
N ALA A 20 13.60 13.23 -20.46
CA ALA A 20 14.28 14.27 -19.68
C ALA A 20 14.37 13.92 -18.18
N VAL A 21 13.28 13.39 -17.60
CA VAL A 21 13.28 12.86 -16.22
C VAL A 21 14.25 11.71 -16.09
N ALA A 22 14.18 10.71 -16.97
CA ALA A 22 15.11 9.57 -16.94
C ALA A 22 16.57 10.03 -17.04
N ARG A 23 16.85 10.97 -17.95
CA ARG A 23 18.17 11.57 -18.12
C ARG A 23 18.66 12.27 -16.84
N ALA A 24 17.82 13.10 -16.22
CA ALA A 24 18.18 13.83 -15.01
C ALA A 24 18.33 12.91 -13.79
N VAL A 25 17.51 11.85 -13.68
CA VAL A 25 17.63 10.83 -12.64
C VAL A 25 18.99 10.15 -12.74
N TRP A 26 19.39 9.75 -13.95
CA TRP A 26 20.72 9.21 -14.18
C TRP A 26 21.81 10.25 -13.92
N GLU A 27 21.69 11.48 -14.41
CA GLU A 27 22.74 12.48 -14.18
C GLU A 27 22.88 12.87 -12.70
N SER A 28 21.82 12.77 -11.92
CA SER A 28 21.83 13.00 -10.48
C SER A 28 22.54 11.90 -9.70
N GLY A 29 23.15 10.90 -10.34
CA GLY A 29 23.82 9.82 -9.61
C GLY A 29 22.86 8.84 -8.93
N CYS A 30 21.60 8.78 -9.39
CA CYS A 30 20.65 7.78 -8.90
C CYS A 30 21.20 6.36 -9.15
N LYS A 31 20.99 5.48 -8.16
CA LYS A 31 21.51 4.11 -8.15
C LYS A 31 20.42 3.06 -8.29
N VAL A 32 19.20 3.36 -7.83
CA VAL A 32 18.07 2.42 -7.83
C VAL A 32 16.82 3.10 -8.36
N ALA A 33 16.18 2.47 -9.35
CA ALA A 33 14.90 2.87 -9.89
C ALA A 33 13.96 1.68 -10.03
N ALA A 34 12.70 1.86 -9.64
CA ALA A 34 11.66 0.85 -9.78
C ALA A 34 10.35 1.48 -10.27
N ALA A 35 9.58 0.75 -11.07
CA ALA A 35 8.26 1.19 -11.50
C ALA A 35 7.36 -0.02 -11.82
N TYR A 36 6.06 0.22 -11.94
CA TYR A 36 5.13 -0.66 -12.66
C TYR A 36 4.71 0.05 -13.95
N PRO A 37 4.59 -0.63 -15.10
CA PRO A 37 4.28 0.04 -16.35
C PRO A 37 2.87 0.64 -16.32
N GLY A 38 2.78 1.95 -16.54
CA GLY A 38 1.52 2.68 -16.61
C GLY A 38 1.71 4.00 -17.34
N THR A 39 1.12 4.13 -18.53
CA THR A 39 1.07 5.39 -19.28
C THR A 39 0.34 6.45 -18.45
N PRO A 40 0.83 7.70 -18.39
CA PRO A 40 1.89 8.27 -19.21
C PRO A 40 3.32 8.18 -18.63
N SER A 41 3.59 7.34 -17.62
CA SER A 41 4.89 7.28 -16.92
C SER A 41 5.84 6.14 -17.36
N THR A 42 5.34 5.15 -18.10
CA THR A 42 6.08 3.92 -18.47
C THR A 42 7.46 4.18 -19.06
N GLU A 43 7.54 5.12 -20.01
CA GLU A 43 8.74 5.38 -20.80
C GLU A 43 9.88 5.94 -19.94
N ILE A 44 9.60 6.44 -18.72
CA ILE A 44 10.64 6.90 -17.81
C ILE A 44 11.58 5.74 -17.45
N LEU A 45 11.03 4.61 -16.99
CA LEU A 45 11.85 3.48 -16.56
C LEU A 45 12.49 2.77 -17.76
N GLU A 46 11.80 2.66 -18.89
CA GLU A 46 12.37 2.12 -20.12
C GLU A 46 13.59 2.92 -20.58
N ALA A 47 13.46 4.25 -20.63
CA ALA A 47 14.56 5.15 -20.96
C ALA A 47 15.67 5.12 -19.90
N LEU A 48 15.33 4.88 -18.63
CA LEU A 48 16.31 4.80 -17.55
C LEU A 48 17.13 3.50 -17.60
N SER A 49 16.49 2.39 -17.99
CA SER A 49 17.07 1.04 -17.99
C SER A 49 18.28 0.85 -18.91
N ILE A 50 18.43 1.72 -19.92
CA ILE A 50 19.53 1.66 -20.89
C ILE A 50 20.79 2.39 -20.44
N TYR A 51 20.70 3.19 -19.37
CA TYR A 51 21.86 3.90 -18.84
C TYR A 51 22.73 2.97 -17.99
N PRO A 52 24.07 3.12 -18.02
CA PRO A 52 24.96 2.34 -17.18
C PRO A 52 24.90 2.82 -15.72
N ASP A 53 25.41 1.98 -14.82
CA ASP A 53 25.66 2.31 -13.41
C ASP A 53 24.39 2.68 -12.61
N ILE A 54 23.24 2.16 -13.04
CA ILE A 54 21.96 2.23 -12.34
C ILE A 54 21.27 0.86 -12.39
N TYR A 55 20.62 0.47 -11.29
CA TYR A 55 19.73 -0.68 -11.22
C TYR A 55 18.30 -0.25 -11.51
N ALA A 56 17.63 -0.93 -12.44
CA ALA A 56 16.26 -0.65 -12.85
C ALA A 56 15.43 -1.94 -12.90
N GLU A 57 14.22 -1.93 -12.34
CA GLU A 57 13.31 -3.09 -12.36
C GLU A 57 11.84 -2.73 -12.62
N TRP A 58 11.15 -3.64 -13.32
CA TRP A 58 9.69 -3.68 -13.32
C TRP A 58 9.21 -4.44 -12.10
N ALA A 59 8.59 -3.72 -11.17
CA ALA A 59 7.83 -4.31 -10.09
C ALA A 59 6.47 -4.82 -10.60
N VAL A 60 5.83 -5.72 -9.86
CA VAL A 60 4.48 -6.22 -10.21
C VAL A 60 3.34 -5.28 -9.88
N ASN A 61 3.62 -4.22 -9.11
CA ASN A 61 2.74 -3.07 -8.89
C ASN A 61 3.51 -1.88 -8.29
N GLU A 62 2.82 -0.74 -8.16
CA GLU A 62 3.40 0.54 -7.75
C GLU A 62 3.77 0.60 -6.27
N LYS A 63 3.04 -0.12 -5.41
CA LYS A 63 3.40 -0.22 -3.97
C LYS A 63 4.79 -0.81 -3.81
N VAL A 64 5.04 -1.95 -4.48
CA VAL A 64 6.35 -2.63 -4.46
C VAL A 64 7.42 -1.68 -5.00
N SER A 65 7.16 -0.97 -6.10
CA SER A 65 8.13 -0.02 -6.66
C SER A 65 8.54 1.09 -5.69
N MET A 66 7.60 1.63 -4.90
CA MET A 66 7.88 2.68 -3.92
C MET A 66 8.69 2.16 -2.74
N GLU A 67 8.40 0.96 -2.26
CA GLU A 67 9.12 0.33 -1.16
C GLU A 67 10.58 0.03 -1.52
N VAL A 68 10.83 -0.40 -2.75
CA VAL A 68 12.20 -0.60 -3.29
C VAL A 68 12.99 0.70 -3.29
N ALA A 69 12.40 1.79 -3.79
CA ALA A 69 13.04 3.10 -3.80
C ALA A 69 13.30 3.64 -2.38
N LEU A 70 12.35 3.49 -1.46
CA LEU A 70 12.52 3.86 -0.05
C LEU A 70 13.70 3.12 0.59
N GLY A 71 13.78 1.80 0.41
CA GLY A 71 14.86 0.98 0.96
C GLY A 71 16.25 1.45 0.50
N ALA A 72 16.39 1.79 -0.78
CA ALA A 72 17.62 2.35 -1.32
C ALA A 72 17.96 3.72 -0.68
N SER A 73 16.96 4.59 -0.49
CA SER A 73 17.15 5.90 0.13
C SER A 73 17.70 5.83 1.55
N MET A 74 17.33 4.82 2.34
CA MET A 74 17.82 4.62 3.72
C MET A 74 19.32 4.31 3.78
N MET A 75 19.87 3.71 2.71
CA MET A 75 21.30 3.43 2.57
C MET A 75 22.11 4.68 2.18
N GLY A 76 21.44 5.84 2.03
CA GLY A 76 22.05 7.05 1.50
C GLY A 76 22.14 7.07 -0.03
N ALA A 77 21.60 6.08 -0.74
CA ALA A 77 21.60 6.08 -2.20
C ALA A 77 20.47 6.97 -2.72
N ARG A 78 20.73 7.71 -3.80
CA ARG A 78 19.65 8.38 -4.53
C ARG A 78 18.76 7.34 -5.21
N ALA A 79 17.45 7.49 -5.06
CA ALA A 79 16.46 6.51 -5.50
C ALA A 79 15.28 7.17 -6.21
N PHE A 80 14.65 6.40 -7.09
CA PHE A 80 13.55 6.86 -7.94
C PHE A 80 12.44 5.82 -8.02
N CYS A 81 11.18 6.27 -8.00
CA CYS A 81 10.06 5.46 -8.46
C CYS A 81 9.11 6.26 -9.34
N ALA A 82 8.54 5.60 -10.36
CA ALA A 82 7.58 6.19 -11.28
C ALA A 82 6.26 5.42 -11.28
N MET A 83 5.17 6.16 -11.40
CA MET A 83 3.82 5.65 -11.54
C MET A 83 2.89 6.70 -12.15
N LYS A 84 1.72 6.27 -12.61
CA LYS A 84 0.61 7.19 -12.87
C LYS A 84 -0.19 7.45 -11.59
N HIS A 85 -1.01 8.50 -11.57
CA HIS A 85 -1.88 8.86 -10.43
C HIS A 85 -2.68 7.69 -9.82
N VAL A 86 -3.28 6.80 -10.63
CA VAL A 86 -3.99 5.64 -10.03
C VAL A 86 -3.05 4.67 -9.31
N GLY A 87 -1.80 4.57 -9.77
CA GLY A 87 -0.74 3.80 -9.14
C GLY A 87 -0.32 4.39 -7.80
N LEU A 88 -0.42 5.71 -7.63
CA LEU A 88 -0.23 6.34 -6.32
C LEU A 88 -1.30 5.90 -5.31
N ASN A 89 -2.51 5.53 -5.75
CA ASN A 89 -3.50 4.89 -4.85
C ASN A 89 -3.00 3.55 -4.35
N VAL A 90 -2.38 2.76 -5.23
CA VAL A 90 -1.80 1.46 -4.86
C VAL A 90 -0.62 1.68 -3.90
N ALA A 91 0.18 2.73 -4.12
CA ALA A 91 1.35 3.07 -3.32
C ALA A 91 1.08 4.02 -2.13
N ALA A 92 -0.18 4.31 -1.80
CA ALA A 92 -0.54 5.29 -0.77
C ALA A 92 -0.04 4.90 0.63
N ASP A 93 -0.07 3.60 0.95
CA ASP A 93 0.35 3.06 2.24
C ASP A 93 1.84 3.35 2.57
N PRO A 94 2.83 2.97 1.72
CA PRO A 94 4.22 3.33 1.98
C PRO A 94 4.44 4.85 1.94
N LEU A 95 3.73 5.59 1.09
CA LEU A 95 3.82 7.06 1.01
C LEU A 95 3.54 7.74 2.36
N MET A 96 2.48 7.31 3.05
CA MET A 96 2.07 7.90 4.34
C MET A 96 3.05 7.60 5.48
N THR A 97 3.78 6.49 5.41
CA THR A 97 4.83 6.20 6.40
C THR A 97 6.10 7.01 6.11
N LEU A 98 6.42 7.13 4.83
CA LEU A 98 7.65 7.73 4.32
C LEU A 98 7.76 9.22 4.68
N THR A 99 6.64 9.93 4.82
CA THR A 99 6.66 11.32 5.29
C THR A 99 7.28 11.52 6.67
N LEU A 100 7.11 10.56 7.58
CA LEU A 100 7.60 10.67 8.95
C LEU A 100 9.02 10.15 9.09
N THR A 101 9.34 9.04 8.42
CA THR A 101 10.70 8.47 8.42
C THR A 101 11.66 9.38 7.66
N GLY A 102 11.15 10.03 6.61
CA GLY A 102 11.95 10.77 5.66
C GLY A 102 12.92 9.87 4.91
N VAL A 103 13.91 10.50 4.29
CA VAL A 103 14.94 9.82 3.48
C VAL A 103 16.35 10.27 3.87
N VAL A 104 17.38 9.52 3.48
CA VAL A 104 18.79 9.90 3.71
C VAL A 104 19.45 10.27 2.39
N GLY A 105 19.44 9.35 1.43
CA GLY A 105 19.69 9.67 0.03
C GLY A 105 18.44 10.27 -0.57
N GLY A 106 18.60 11.22 -1.49
CA GLY A 106 17.45 11.90 -2.07
C GLY A 106 16.52 10.92 -2.79
N MET A 107 15.22 11.15 -2.68
CA MET A 107 14.20 10.31 -3.30
C MET A 107 13.22 11.18 -4.09
N VAL A 108 13.01 10.81 -5.35
CA VAL A 108 12.03 11.45 -6.23
C VAL A 108 10.95 10.45 -6.59
N ILE A 109 9.69 10.85 -6.38
CA ILE A 109 8.50 10.09 -6.72
C ILE A 109 7.85 10.77 -7.92
N ALA A 110 8.04 10.22 -9.12
CA ALA A 110 7.37 10.72 -10.31
C ALA A 110 5.94 10.19 -10.36
N VAL A 111 4.97 11.10 -10.37
CA VAL A 111 3.55 10.77 -10.47
C VAL A 111 2.97 11.47 -11.68
N ALA A 112 2.53 10.68 -12.66
CA ALA A 112 1.97 11.20 -13.89
C ALA A 112 0.43 11.21 -13.83
N ASP A 113 -0.14 12.41 -13.71
CA ASP A 113 -1.58 12.65 -13.70
C ASP A 113 -2.10 12.65 -15.15
N ASP A 114 -3.11 11.82 -15.42
CA ASP A 114 -3.74 11.72 -16.74
C ASP A 114 -4.91 12.69 -16.82
N VAL A 115 -4.58 13.99 -16.86
CA VAL A 115 -5.55 15.07 -17.01
C VAL A 115 -6.34 14.86 -18.31
N GLY A 116 -7.67 14.92 -18.22
CA GLY A 116 -8.59 14.58 -19.32
C GLY A 116 -8.83 13.08 -19.49
N MET A 117 -8.21 12.21 -18.68
CA MET A 117 -8.40 10.76 -18.67
C MET A 117 -8.16 10.08 -20.03
N ALA A 118 -7.07 10.41 -20.73
CA ALA A 118 -6.82 9.85 -22.06
C ALA A 118 -6.63 8.32 -22.03
N SER A 119 -6.16 7.78 -20.90
CA SER A 119 -5.80 6.37 -20.73
C SER A 119 -6.12 5.82 -19.33
N SER A 120 -6.97 6.52 -18.57
CA SER A 120 -7.25 6.23 -17.16
C SER A 120 -8.73 6.10 -16.85
N GLN A 121 -9.04 5.28 -15.85
CA GLN A 121 -10.41 4.95 -15.45
C GLN A 121 -11.12 6.14 -14.77
N ASN A 122 -10.35 7.09 -14.26
CA ASN A 122 -10.81 8.31 -13.62
C ASN A 122 -9.75 9.41 -13.77
N GLU A 123 -10.14 10.64 -13.47
CA GLU A 123 -9.22 11.77 -13.31
C GLU A 123 -8.94 11.93 -11.82
N GLN A 124 -7.67 12.12 -11.46
CA GLN A 124 -7.28 12.35 -10.07
C GLN A 124 -6.22 13.42 -10.01
N ASP A 125 -6.17 14.08 -8.86
CA ASP A 125 -5.20 15.10 -8.56
C ASP A 125 -4.24 14.59 -7.47
N SER A 126 -3.04 14.18 -7.89
CA SER A 126 -2.05 13.61 -6.97
C SER A 126 -1.54 14.62 -5.95
N ARG A 127 -1.81 15.91 -6.15
CA ARG A 127 -1.44 16.93 -5.17
C ARG A 127 -2.25 16.77 -3.87
N PHE A 128 -3.42 16.12 -3.86
CA PHE A 128 -4.11 15.78 -2.60
C PHE A 128 -3.29 14.81 -1.74
N TYR A 129 -2.69 13.79 -2.35
CA TYR A 129 -1.79 12.89 -1.63
C TYR A 129 -0.60 13.64 -1.08
N ALA A 130 -0.06 14.60 -1.82
CA ALA A 130 1.06 15.41 -1.34
C ALA A 130 0.70 16.24 -0.10
N ARG A 131 -0.49 16.88 -0.08
CA ARG A 131 -0.96 17.60 1.13
C ARG A 131 -1.19 16.64 2.28
N PHE A 132 -1.84 15.50 2.02
CA PHE A 132 -2.10 14.50 3.05
C PHE A 132 -0.79 13.94 3.62
N ALA A 133 0.20 13.73 2.77
CA ALA A 133 1.53 13.25 3.14
C ALA A 133 2.48 14.35 3.61
N HIS A 134 2.15 15.65 3.60
CA HIS A 134 3.09 16.73 3.92
C HIS A 134 4.39 16.68 3.10
N LEU A 135 4.28 16.48 1.79
CA LEU A 135 5.41 16.32 0.88
C LEU A 135 5.49 17.46 -0.16
N PRO A 136 6.70 17.99 -0.42
CA PRO A 136 6.87 19.01 -1.45
C PRO A 136 6.52 18.48 -2.85
N VAL A 137 5.90 19.33 -3.66
CA VAL A 137 5.47 18.99 -5.04
C VAL A 137 6.12 19.92 -6.03
N PHE A 138 6.83 19.33 -7.01
CA PHE A 138 7.40 20.03 -8.16
C PHE A 138 6.58 19.76 -9.43
N GLU A 139 6.34 20.80 -10.22
CA GLU A 139 5.44 20.77 -11.38
C GLU A 139 6.11 21.43 -12.61
N PRO A 140 6.88 20.67 -13.40
CA PRO A 140 7.52 21.20 -14.61
C PRO A 140 6.47 21.52 -15.68
N ALA A 141 6.73 22.50 -16.55
CA ALA A 141 5.86 22.81 -17.69
C ALA A 141 6.36 22.23 -19.03
N ASP A 142 7.64 21.88 -19.11
CA ASP A 142 8.27 21.34 -20.33
C ASP A 142 9.42 20.37 -19.99
N SER A 143 10.12 19.88 -21.02
CA SER A 143 11.19 18.90 -20.85
C SER A 143 12.44 19.49 -20.19
N GLN A 144 12.73 20.78 -20.37
CA GLN A 144 13.88 21.42 -19.71
C GLN A 144 13.62 21.57 -18.21
N GLU A 145 12.42 22.03 -17.83
CA GLU A 145 12.03 22.11 -16.43
C GLU A 145 11.93 20.73 -15.79
N ALA A 146 11.41 19.72 -16.49
CA ALA A 146 11.37 18.36 -15.95
C ALA A 146 12.78 17.85 -15.62
N TYR A 147 13.76 18.15 -16.48
CA TYR A 147 15.16 17.86 -16.24
C TYR A 147 15.73 18.65 -15.05
N ASP A 148 15.55 19.97 -15.02
CA ASP A 148 16.11 20.85 -13.98
C ASP A 148 15.48 20.58 -12.60
N MET A 149 14.18 20.33 -12.56
CA MET A 149 13.44 20.07 -11.33
C MET A 149 13.79 18.73 -10.70
N VAL A 150 14.20 17.70 -11.47
CA VAL A 150 14.70 16.45 -10.88
C VAL A 150 16.00 16.68 -10.12
N HIS A 151 16.94 17.45 -10.67
CA HIS A 151 18.17 17.82 -9.97
C HIS A 151 17.88 18.62 -8.69
N ALA A 152 16.98 19.62 -8.80
CA ALA A 152 16.53 20.39 -7.66
C ALA A 152 15.80 19.52 -6.61
N ALA A 153 15.04 18.52 -7.05
CA ALA A 153 14.30 17.62 -6.17
C ALA A 153 15.24 16.75 -5.34
N TYR A 154 16.30 16.17 -5.92
CA TYR A 154 17.30 15.44 -5.14
C TYR A 154 17.99 16.35 -4.11
N ALA A 155 18.37 17.57 -4.50
CA ALA A 155 19.01 18.52 -3.60
C ALA A 155 18.09 18.93 -2.42
N LEU A 156 16.81 19.25 -2.71
CA LEU A 156 15.81 19.55 -1.67
C LEU A 156 15.57 18.34 -0.77
N SER A 157 15.44 17.16 -1.39
CA SER A 157 15.14 15.91 -0.71
C SER A 157 16.20 15.56 0.33
N GLU A 158 17.48 15.70 -0.02
CA GLU A 158 18.60 15.44 0.87
C GLU A 158 18.71 16.50 1.96
N LYS A 159 18.56 17.78 1.60
CA LYS A 159 18.65 18.91 2.53
C LYS A 159 17.60 18.82 3.65
N HIS A 160 16.37 18.42 3.31
CA HIS A 160 15.26 18.37 4.26
C HIS A 160 14.86 16.94 4.67
N GLN A 161 15.61 15.93 4.21
CA GLN A 161 15.38 14.52 4.48
C GLN A 161 13.93 14.08 4.21
N VAL A 162 13.37 14.53 3.08
CA VAL A 162 11.97 14.31 2.69
C VAL A 162 11.92 13.92 1.21
N PRO A 163 11.09 12.97 0.78
CA PRO A 163 10.93 12.72 -0.66
C PRO A 163 10.33 13.96 -1.34
N VAL A 164 10.53 14.06 -2.65
CA VAL A 164 9.87 15.09 -3.47
C VAL A 164 8.98 14.40 -4.48
N ILE A 165 7.72 14.83 -4.54
CA ILE A 165 6.81 14.41 -5.62
C ILE A 165 7.10 15.28 -6.83
N LEU A 166 7.50 14.66 -7.93
CA LEU A 166 7.54 15.30 -9.25
C LEU A 166 6.21 14.97 -9.94
N ARG A 167 5.27 15.91 -9.92
CA ARG A 167 3.98 15.74 -10.60
C ARG A 167 4.14 16.09 -12.07
N LEU A 168 3.82 15.13 -12.92
CA LEU A 168 3.79 15.28 -14.37
C LEU A 168 2.35 15.19 -14.87
N THR A 169 2.10 15.64 -16.08
CA THR A 169 0.85 15.34 -16.79
C THR A 169 1.13 14.65 -18.12
N ALA A 170 0.12 14.02 -18.71
CA ALA A 170 0.24 13.32 -20.00
C ALA A 170 0.92 14.18 -21.08
N ARG A 171 0.64 15.49 -21.11
CA ARG A 171 1.25 16.42 -22.07
C ARG A 171 2.77 16.51 -21.91
N ILE A 172 3.28 16.73 -20.70
CA ILE A 172 4.73 16.82 -20.47
C ILE A 172 5.40 15.47 -20.74
N CYS A 173 4.78 14.38 -20.32
CA CYS A 173 5.34 13.03 -20.48
C CYS A 173 5.66 12.70 -21.95
N HIS A 174 4.78 13.11 -22.88
CA HIS A 174 4.85 12.70 -24.29
C HIS A 174 5.28 13.79 -25.28
N VAL A 175 5.15 15.08 -24.93
CA VAL A 175 5.64 16.17 -25.79
C VAL A 175 7.16 16.28 -25.69
N LYS A 176 7.81 16.45 -26.85
CA LYS A 176 9.26 16.66 -26.93
C LYS A 176 9.61 18.14 -27.06
N SER A 177 10.63 18.57 -26.33
CA SER A 177 11.25 19.89 -26.47
C SER A 177 12.77 19.78 -26.35
N VAL A 178 13.47 20.86 -26.70
CA VAL A 178 14.94 20.88 -26.61
C VAL A 178 15.35 21.04 -25.15
N ALA A 179 16.06 20.06 -24.61
CA ALA A 179 16.66 20.10 -23.28
C ALA A 179 18.19 20.20 -23.38
N ARG A 180 18.78 21.05 -22.55
CA ARG A 180 20.23 21.19 -22.35
C ARG A 180 20.63 20.26 -21.22
N VAL A 181 21.33 19.19 -21.58
CA VAL A 181 21.74 18.13 -20.66
C VAL A 181 23.20 18.28 -20.27
N GLY A 182 23.51 17.83 -19.06
CA GLY A 182 24.81 17.94 -18.42
C GLY A 182 25.51 16.60 -18.24
N GLU A 183 26.59 16.66 -17.47
CA GLU A 183 27.36 15.48 -17.10
C GLU A 183 26.77 14.84 -15.86
N ARG A 184 26.90 13.50 -15.76
CA ARG A 184 26.50 12.78 -14.54
C ARG A 184 27.40 13.18 -13.38
N VAL A 185 26.76 13.53 -12.27
CA VAL A 185 27.40 13.74 -10.97
C VAL A 185 27.31 12.43 -10.20
N ALA A 186 28.47 11.87 -9.84
CA ALA A 186 28.51 10.69 -9.00
C ALA A 186 27.99 11.01 -7.60
N HIS A 187 27.16 10.12 -7.06
CA HIS A 187 26.67 10.17 -5.69
C HIS A 187 27.01 8.85 -5.01
N GLU A 188 27.85 8.93 -3.97
CA GLU A 188 28.22 7.75 -3.20
C GLU A 188 27.29 7.61 -1.98
N PRO A 189 26.61 6.46 -1.82
CA PRO A 189 25.74 6.24 -0.68
C PRO A 189 26.50 6.36 0.65
N ALA A 190 25.97 7.17 1.58
CA ALA A 190 26.56 7.37 2.90
C ALA A 190 26.53 6.11 3.80
N GLY A 191 25.77 5.08 3.42
CA GLY A 191 25.54 3.88 4.21
C GLY A 191 24.37 4.03 5.19
N PHE A 192 23.93 2.91 5.76
CA PHE A 192 22.81 2.90 6.71
C PHE A 192 23.26 3.24 8.12
N VAL A 193 22.59 4.21 8.72
CA VAL A 193 22.76 4.56 10.13
C VAL A 193 21.57 4.04 10.94
N LYS A 194 21.85 3.14 11.89
CA LYS A 194 20.84 2.59 12.81
C LYS A 194 20.24 3.71 13.66
N ASN A 195 18.94 3.92 13.52
CA ASN A 195 18.16 4.82 14.35
C ASN A 195 16.73 4.27 14.49
N ALA A 196 16.47 3.47 15.52
CA ALA A 196 15.17 2.84 15.73
C ALA A 196 14.05 3.88 15.91
N GLU A 197 14.34 5.01 16.56
CA GLU A 197 13.36 6.10 16.74
C GLU A 197 12.97 6.78 15.42
N ARG A 198 13.80 6.64 14.38
CA ARG A 198 13.52 7.15 13.03
C ARG A 198 12.92 6.10 12.11
N TRP A 199 13.38 4.84 12.18
CA TRP A 199 13.06 3.82 11.17
C TRP A 199 11.95 2.85 11.61
N VAL A 200 11.63 2.79 12.90
CA VAL A 200 10.57 1.92 13.43
C VAL A 200 9.37 2.79 13.80
N MET A 201 8.38 2.90 12.91
CA MET A 201 7.21 3.79 13.10
C MET A 201 6.13 3.20 14.02
N VAL A 202 6.54 2.74 15.20
CA VAL A 202 5.61 2.47 16.30
C VAL A 202 5.04 3.78 16.85
N PRO A 203 3.86 3.77 17.50
CA PRO A 203 3.20 5.00 17.95
C PRO A 203 4.09 5.92 18.82
N ALA A 204 4.96 5.37 19.66
CA ALA A 204 5.86 6.16 20.49
C ALA A 204 6.88 6.98 19.68
N HIS A 205 7.39 6.43 18.58
CA HIS A 205 8.35 7.10 17.70
C HIS A 205 7.63 8.06 16.74
N ALA A 206 6.52 7.63 16.13
CA ALA A 206 5.71 8.47 15.25
C ALA A 206 5.26 9.76 15.96
N LYS A 207 4.80 9.68 17.22
CA LYS A 207 4.42 10.85 18.04
C LYS A 207 5.54 11.88 18.19
N ARG A 208 6.82 11.46 18.19
CA ARG A 208 7.97 12.37 18.28
C ARG A 208 8.35 12.97 16.92
N ARG A 209 8.04 12.28 15.83
CA ARG A 209 8.36 12.73 14.46
C ARG A 209 7.33 13.68 13.89
N ILE A 210 6.06 13.58 14.32
CA ILE A 210 4.98 14.47 13.87
C ILE A 210 5.31 15.96 14.12
N PRO A 211 5.79 16.39 15.31
CA PRO A 211 6.23 17.78 15.50
C PRO A 211 7.33 18.20 14.52
N MET A 212 8.31 17.32 14.26
CA MET A 212 9.39 17.57 13.31
C MET A 212 8.89 17.71 11.86
N MET A 213 7.82 16.98 11.50
CA MET A 213 7.15 17.13 10.21
C MET A 213 6.55 18.54 10.07
N PHE A 214 5.87 19.05 11.09
CA PHE A 214 5.33 20.40 11.07
C PHE A 214 6.41 21.49 11.09
N GLU A 215 7.51 21.27 11.80
CA GLU A 215 8.69 22.14 11.74
C GLU A 215 9.27 22.16 10.32
N ARG A 216 9.40 20.99 9.69
CA ARG A 216 9.83 20.86 8.30
C ARG A 216 8.89 21.61 7.35
N ASP A 217 7.58 21.52 7.53
CA ASP A 217 6.60 22.24 6.70
C ASP A 217 6.80 23.75 6.74
N ALA A 218 7.10 24.30 7.92
CA ALA A 218 7.39 25.72 8.07
C ALA A 218 8.66 26.11 7.27
N VAL A 219 9.72 25.30 7.38
CA VAL A 219 10.97 25.52 6.62
C VAL A 219 10.73 25.39 5.12
N LEU A 220 10.00 24.35 4.67
CA LEU A 220 9.69 24.15 3.25
C LEU A 220 8.83 25.27 2.68
N ARG A 221 7.97 25.90 3.48
CA ARG A 221 7.24 27.10 3.07
C ARG A 221 8.19 28.26 2.78
N GLU A 222 9.15 28.53 3.66
CA GLU A 222 10.17 29.57 3.43
C GLU A 222 11.08 29.25 2.23
N GLU A 223 11.39 27.97 1.99
CA GLU A 223 12.11 27.54 0.78
C GLU A 223 11.27 27.77 -0.48
N SER A 224 9.98 27.46 -0.46
CA SER A 224 9.06 27.70 -1.59
C SER A 224 8.95 29.19 -1.94
N GLU A 225 8.88 30.06 -0.94
CA GLU A 225 8.88 31.53 -1.15
C GLU A 225 10.15 31.99 -1.86
N ARG A 226 11.31 31.44 -1.50
CA ARG A 226 12.61 31.84 -2.08
C ARG A 226 12.97 31.06 -3.34
N SER A 227 12.25 29.99 -3.65
CA SER A 227 12.58 29.07 -4.72
C SER A 227 12.58 29.77 -6.09
N PRO A 228 13.63 29.61 -6.91
CA PRO A 228 13.65 30.12 -8.27
C PRO A 228 12.66 29.37 -9.19
N LEU A 229 12.13 28.22 -8.75
CA LEU A 229 11.12 27.46 -9.49
C LEU A 229 9.76 28.15 -9.49
N ASN A 230 9.50 29.03 -8.52
CA ASN A 230 8.29 29.83 -8.46
C ASN A 230 8.56 31.20 -9.10
N VAL A 231 8.12 31.38 -10.35
CA VAL A 231 8.47 32.51 -11.21
C VAL A 231 7.31 33.49 -11.30
N LEU A 232 7.54 34.75 -10.89
CA LEU A 232 6.59 35.84 -11.08
C LEU A 232 6.99 36.65 -12.31
N GLU A 233 6.12 36.70 -13.30
CA GLU A 233 6.29 37.43 -14.54
C GLU A 233 5.36 38.65 -14.56
N PRO A 234 5.89 39.87 -14.73
CA PRO A 234 5.06 41.05 -14.87
C PRO A 234 4.35 41.08 -16.23
N GLY A 235 3.20 41.76 -16.30
CA GLY A 235 2.43 41.95 -17.52
C GLY A 235 1.95 43.39 -17.69
N SER A 236 1.68 43.79 -18.93
CA SER A 236 1.15 45.12 -19.25
C SER A 236 -0.38 45.17 -19.14
N ASP A 237 -1.07 44.04 -19.37
CA ASP A 237 -2.50 43.92 -19.18
C ASP A 237 -2.82 43.54 -17.73
N ARG A 238 -3.31 44.51 -16.97
CA ARG A 238 -3.56 44.36 -15.53
C ARG A 238 -4.96 43.84 -15.19
N ARG A 239 -5.82 43.58 -16.18
CA ARG A 239 -7.21 43.18 -15.90
C ARG A 239 -7.30 41.87 -15.12
N VAL A 240 -6.46 40.90 -15.48
CA VAL A 240 -6.41 39.57 -14.86
C VAL A 240 -4.97 39.15 -14.62
N GLY A 241 -4.67 38.66 -13.42
CA GLY A 241 -3.41 38.00 -13.08
C GLY A 241 -3.63 36.51 -12.82
N PHE A 242 -2.72 35.68 -13.29
CA PHE A 242 -2.90 34.22 -13.26
C PHE A 242 -1.94 33.54 -12.27
N VAL A 243 -2.47 32.62 -11.45
CA VAL A 243 -1.66 31.66 -10.67
C VAL A 243 -1.81 30.29 -11.33
N THR A 244 -0.72 29.67 -11.75
CA THR A 244 -0.77 28.42 -12.53
C THR A 244 0.47 27.56 -12.32
N SER A 245 0.42 26.28 -12.70
CA SER A 245 1.53 25.32 -12.62
C SER A 245 1.50 24.34 -13.79
N GLY A 246 2.60 23.62 -14.00
CA GLY A 246 2.65 22.58 -15.03
C GLY A 246 2.37 23.10 -16.46
N PRO A 247 1.75 22.30 -17.34
CA PRO A 247 1.48 22.72 -18.72
C PRO A 247 0.42 23.83 -18.83
N ALA A 248 -0.46 23.99 -17.83
CA ALA A 248 -1.45 25.06 -17.81
C ALA A 248 -0.80 26.45 -17.91
N TYR A 249 0.43 26.60 -17.44
CA TYR A 249 1.25 27.79 -17.67
C TYR A 249 1.40 28.14 -19.16
N MET A 250 1.72 27.15 -20.00
CA MET A 250 1.90 27.38 -21.43
C MET A 250 0.60 27.86 -22.09
N HIS A 251 -0.53 27.28 -21.71
CA HIS A 251 -1.85 27.68 -22.20
C HIS A 251 -2.22 29.11 -21.78
N VAL A 252 -1.90 29.50 -20.53
CA VAL A 252 -2.08 30.87 -20.06
C VAL A 252 -1.21 31.84 -20.88
N ARG A 253 0.06 31.51 -21.13
CA ARG A 253 0.97 32.37 -21.90
C ARG A 253 0.56 32.48 -23.37
N GLU A 254 -0.02 31.43 -23.95
CA GLU A 254 -0.57 31.45 -25.31
C GLU A 254 -1.84 32.29 -25.40
N ALA A 255 -2.77 32.12 -24.46
CA ALA A 255 -4.06 32.83 -24.47
C ALA A 255 -3.94 34.30 -24.01
N PHE A 256 -3.05 34.60 -23.05
CA PHE A 256 -2.90 35.91 -22.42
C PHE A 256 -1.42 36.33 -22.29
N PRO A 257 -0.73 36.58 -23.41
CA PRO A 257 0.72 36.83 -23.42
C PRO A 257 1.16 38.09 -22.64
N ASP A 258 0.27 39.08 -22.50
CA ASP A 258 0.56 40.34 -21.83
C ASP A 258 0.08 40.41 -20.37
N ALA A 259 -0.54 39.35 -19.84
CA ALA A 259 -1.02 39.31 -18.46
C ALA A 259 0.11 38.97 -17.47
N PRO A 260 0.07 39.49 -16.23
CA PRO A 260 0.97 39.06 -15.17
C PRO A 260 0.66 37.64 -14.71
N VAL A 261 1.70 36.82 -14.49
CA VAL A 261 1.57 35.39 -14.17
C VAL A 261 2.51 35.00 -13.03
N LEU A 262 2.00 34.26 -12.05
CA LEU A 262 2.82 33.48 -11.11
C LEU A 262 2.79 32.01 -11.53
N LYS A 263 3.91 31.53 -12.07
CA LYS A 263 4.13 30.12 -12.37
C LYS A 263 4.69 29.42 -11.13
N LEU A 264 3.96 28.45 -10.62
CA LEU A 264 4.38 27.60 -9.51
C LEU A 264 5.13 26.38 -10.04
N GLY A 265 6.45 26.36 -9.88
CA GLY A 265 7.26 25.16 -10.08
C GLY A 265 7.39 24.32 -8.80
N MET A 266 7.18 24.93 -7.63
CA MET A 266 6.98 24.25 -6.34
C MET A 266 5.63 24.67 -5.76
N SER A 267 4.59 23.85 -6.01
CA SER A 267 3.19 24.21 -5.70
C SER A 267 2.75 23.80 -4.29
N HIS A 268 3.52 22.95 -3.62
CA HIS A 268 3.36 22.69 -2.19
C HIS A 268 4.72 22.65 -1.49
N PRO A 269 4.89 23.36 -0.36
CA PRO A 269 3.97 24.37 0.18
C PRO A 269 3.82 25.61 -0.72
N LEU A 270 2.69 26.30 -0.63
CA LEU A 270 2.35 27.44 -1.49
C LEU A 270 3.08 28.75 -1.08
N PRO A 271 3.64 29.54 -2.02
CA PRO A 271 4.33 30.80 -1.73
C PRO A 271 3.35 32.00 -1.69
N LEU A 272 2.76 32.28 -0.53
CA LEU A 272 1.76 33.33 -0.33
C LEU A 272 2.30 34.75 -0.55
N ASP A 273 3.57 35.02 -0.25
CA ASP A 273 4.15 36.37 -0.46
C ASP A 273 4.29 36.68 -1.95
N LYS A 274 4.67 35.67 -2.76
CA LYS A 274 4.67 35.79 -4.23
C LYS A 274 3.26 36.00 -4.79
N VAL A 275 2.25 35.32 -4.23
CA VAL A 275 0.85 35.52 -4.63
C VAL A 275 0.38 36.94 -4.28
N LYS A 276 0.79 37.48 -3.12
CA LYS A 276 0.53 38.86 -2.74
C LYS A 276 1.18 39.87 -3.68
N ALA A 277 2.39 39.59 -4.16
CA ALA A 277 3.05 40.42 -5.16
C ALA A 277 2.29 40.43 -6.48
N LEU A 278 1.82 39.26 -6.96
CA LEU A 278 0.95 39.17 -8.14
C LEU A 278 -0.35 39.95 -7.96
N ALA A 279 -0.98 39.86 -6.79
CA ALA A 279 -2.21 40.59 -6.46
C ALA A 279 -2.04 42.11 -6.58
N GLY A 280 -0.84 42.65 -6.37
CA GLY A 280 -0.54 44.07 -6.60
C GLY A 280 -0.38 44.46 -8.08
N MET A 281 -0.28 43.48 -8.98
CA MET A 281 -0.07 43.68 -10.42
C MET A 281 -1.34 43.54 -11.25
N ALA A 282 -2.44 43.03 -10.68
CA ALA A 282 -3.68 42.79 -11.39
C ALA A 282 -4.92 43.21 -10.60
N ASP A 283 -6.00 43.54 -11.32
CA ASP A 283 -7.28 43.94 -10.75
C ASP A 283 -8.08 42.72 -10.24
N THR A 284 -7.96 41.58 -10.94
CA THR A 284 -8.61 40.30 -10.63
C THR A 284 -7.61 39.15 -10.68
N LEU A 285 -7.72 38.19 -9.77
CA LEU A 285 -6.89 36.99 -9.77
C LEU A 285 -7.67 35.75 -10.20
N VAL A 286 -7.06 34.95 -11.07
CA VAL A 286 -7.59 33.66 -11.52
C VAL A 286 -6.57 32.55 -11.28
N VAL A 287 -6.99 31.49 -10.59
CA VAL A 287 -6.21 30.27 -10.39
C VAL A 287 -6.53 29.31 -11.52
N VAL A 288 -5.51 28.99 -12.32
CA VAL A 288 -5.57 28.06 -13.44
C VAL A 288 -4.84 26.79 -13.03
N GLU A 289 -5.59 25.90 -12.38
CA GLU A 289 -5.11 24.59 -11.92
C GLU A 289 -5.98 23.45 -12.45
N GLU A 290 -5.36 22.35 -12.84
CA GLU A 290 -6.07 21.21 -13.45
C GLU A 290 -6.76 20.34 -12.40
N VAL A 291 -7.90 19.74 -12.77
CA VAL A 291 -8.76 18.89 -11.93
C VAL A 291 -9.40 19.65 -10.76
N GLU A 292 -8.77 19.73 -9.58
CA GLU A 292 -9.43 20.16 -8.33
C GLU A 292 -8.98 21.56 -7.85
N PRO A 293 -9.84 22.33 -7.13
CA PRO A 293 -9.54 23.70 -6.67
C PRO A 293 -8.62 23.72 -5.43
N ILE A 294 -7.45 23.08 -5.48
CA ILE A 294 -6.62 22.96 -4.28
C ILE A 294 -5.87 24.25 -3.97
N VAL A 295 -5.14 24.81 -4.94
CA VAL A 295 -4.48 26.11 -4.79
C VAL A 295 -5.52 27.21 -4.58
N GLU A 296 -6.63 27.17 -5.31
CA GLU A 296 -7.77 28.08 -5.14
C GLU A 296 -8.29 28.09 -3.70
N ASN A 297 -8.53 26.92 -3.12
CA ASN A 297 -9.03 26.80 -1.74
C ASN A 297 -7.99 27.28 -0.71
N GLU A 298 -6.71 26.95 -0.91
CA GLU A 298 -5.62 27.44 -0.04
C GLU A 298 -5.53 28.98 -0.08
N LEU A 299 -5.63 29.59 -1.26
CA LEU A 299 -5.61 31.04 -1.43
C LEU A 299 -6.84 31.74 -0.84
N ARG A 300 -8.04 31.17 -1.03
CA ARG A 300 -9.25 31.69 -0.38
C ARG A 300 -9.14 31.62 1.14
N THR A 301 -8.59 30.53 1.67
CA THR A 301 -8.34 30.36 3.11
C THR A 301 -7.33 31.40 3.63
N ALA A 302 -6.32 31.75 2.84
CA ALA A 302 -5.37 32.81 3.14
C ALA A 302 -5.93 34.24 2.97
N GLY A 303 -7.19 34.40 2.55
CA GLY A 303 -7.89 35.69 2.45
C GLY A 303 -7.82 36.36 1.08
N PHE A 304 -7.30 35.68 0.04
CA PHE A 304 -7.29 36.21 -1.31
C PHE A 304 -8.66 36.09 -1.97
N LYS A 305 -9.05 37.12 -2.73
CA LYS A 305 -10.20 37.06 -3.63
C LYS A 305 -9.73 36.51 -4.97
N VAL A 306 -10.08 35.27 -5.25
CA VAL A 306 -9.68 34.56 -6.47
C VAL A 306 -10.87 33.85 -7.13
N HIS A 307 -10.85 33.87 -8.45
CA HIS A 307 -11.66 32.99 -9.30
C HIS A 307 -10.84 31.76 -9.69
N GLY A 308 -11.51 30.68 -10.06
CA GLY A 308 -10.92 29.40 -10.44
C GLY A 308 -12.03 28.49 -10.95
N LYS A 309 -12.37 27.44 -10.20
CA LYS A 309 -13.40 26.44 -10.55
C LYS A 309 -14.84 26.94 -10.51
N ASP A 310 -15.08 28.18 -10.06
CA ASP A 310 -16.35 28.87 -10.26
C ASP A 310 -16.57 29.30 -11.73
N ILE A 311 -15.48 29.49 -12.48
CA ILE A 311 -15.52 29.86 -13.91
C ILE A 311 -14.80 28.85 -14.83
N LEU A 312 -13.94 27.99 -14.29
CA LEU A 312 -13.18 26.96 -15.00
C LEU A 312 -13.70 25.56 -14.66
N PRO A 313 -13.62 24.59 -15.60
CA PRO A 313 -14.08 23.24 -15.33
C PRO A 313 -13.21 22.52 -14.30
N LYS A 314 -13.83 21.57 -13.58
CA LYS A 314 -13.16 20.62 -12.68
C LYS A 314 -12.62 19.38 -13.39
N ILE A 315 -12.73 19.32 -14.72
CA ILE A 315 -12.34 18.19 -15.54
C ILE A 315 -11.62 18.65 -16.79
N GLY A 316 -10.60 17.90 -17.19
CA GLY A 316 -9.90 18.10 -18.44
C GLY A 316 -8.88 19.23 -18.43
N GLU A 317 -8.14 19.30 -19.53
CA GLU A 317 -7.05 20.26 -19.73
C GLU A 317 -7.58 21.69 -19.93
N LEU A 318 -6.90 22.66 -19.34
CA LEU A 318 -7.26 24.08 -19.41
C LEU A 318 -6.56 24.76 -20.60
N ALA A 319 -6.85 24.28 -21.82
CA ALA A 319 -6.31 24.81 -23.08
C ALA A 319 -6.87 26.21 -23.44
N PRO A 320 -6.28 26.97 -24.38
CA PRO A 320 -6.74 28.31 -24.76
C PRO A 320 -8.23 28.40 -25.12
N GLU A 321 -8.79 27.34 -25.72
CA GLU A 321 -10.21 27.26 -26.11
C GLU A 321 -11.15 27.13 -24.90
N VAL A 322 -10.64 26.70 -23.74
CA VAL A 322 -11.35 26.65 -22.45
C VAL A 322 -11.14 27.94 -21.67
N LEU A 323 -9.90 28.44 -21.63
CA LEU A 323 -9.53 29.63 -20.87
C LEU A 323 -10.18 30.90 -21.42
N THR A 324 -10.01 31.17 -22.71
CA THR A 324 -10.42 32.44 -23.32
C THR A 324 -11.90 32.75 -23.08
N PRO A 325 -12.85 31.84 -23.37
CA PRO A 325 -14.27 32.11 -23.14
C PRO A 325 -14.63 32.28 -21.66
N ALA A 326 -13.98 31.55 -20.76
CA ALA A 326 -14.24 31.65 -19.32
C ALA A 326 -13.82 33.01 -18.76
N ILE A 327 -12.64 33.49 -19.17
CA ILE A 327 -12.14 34.82 -18.76
C ILE A 327 -12.97 35.93 -19.39
N ASP A 328 -13.37 35.81 -20.66
CA ASP A 328 -14.25 36.78 -21.30
C ASP A 328 -15.58 36.89 -20.55
N ARG A 329 -16.20 35.77 -20.14
CA ARG A 329 -17.43 35.79 -19.32
C ARG A 329 -17.22 36.41 -17.96
N LEU A 330 -16.09 36.14 -17.30
CA LEU A 330 -15.76 36.76 -16.02
C LEU A 330 -15.68 38.28 -16.16
N LEU A 331 -14.96 38.78 -17.18
CA LEU A 331 -14.84 40.20 -17.44
C LEU A 331 -16.18 40.85 -17.84
N ASN A 332 -17.14 40.06 -18.34
CA ASN A 332 -18.48 40.49 -18.76
C ASN A 332 -19.62 40.21 -17.73
N ASN A 333 -19.36 39.50 -16.62
CA ASN A 333 -20.31 39.16 -15.52
C ASN A 333 -21.49 38.19 -15.83
N GLU A 334 -21.25 36.96 -16.34
CA GLU A 334 -22.28 35.92 -16.60
C GLU A 334 -22.34 34.76 -15.51
N PRO A 335 -23.50 34.16 -15.13
CA PRO A 335 -23.65 33.25 -13.95
C PRO A 335 -23.48 31.70 -14.14
N PRO A 336 -23.09 30.91 -13.08
CA PRO A 336 -22.89 29.42 -13.09
C PRO A 336 -24.03 28.53 -12.44
N PRO A 337 -24.04 27.17 -12.59
CA PRO A 337 -25.08 26.21 -12.05
C PRO A 337 -24.83 25.50 -10.64
N PRO A 338 -25.79 24.78 -9.94
CA PRO A 338 -25.76 24.44 -8.45
C PRO A 338 -25.67 22.94 -7.87
N ALA A 339 -25.30 22.65 -6.54
CA ALA A 339 -25.16 21.29 -5.80
C ALA A 339 -25.27 21.16 -4.18
N VAL A 340 -25.35 19.94 -3.48
CA VAL A 340 -25.76 19.62 -1.99
C VAL A 340 -25.12 18.36 -1.15
N PRO A 341 -24.95 18.28 0.26
CA PRO A 341 -24.30 17.15 1.13
C PRO A 341 -24.87 16.58 2.57
N ALA A 342 -24.21 15.62 3.36
CA ALA A 342 -24.63 14.86 4.68
C ALA A 342 -23.56 14.22 5.77
N PRO A 343 -23.90 13.64 7.02
CA PRO A 343 -23.01 13.24 8.25
C PRO A 343 -23.05 11.81 9.06
N ALA A 344 -22.34 11.55 10.27
CA ALA A 344 -21.75 10.23 10.91
C ALA A 344 -21.92 9.67 12.46
N VAL A 345 -21.37 8.45 12.93
CA VAL A 345 -21.66 7.50 14.16
C VAL A 345 -20.47 6.66 14.92
N PHE A 346 -20.66 5.88 16.08
CA PHE A 346 -19.74 5.16 17.11
C PHE A 346 -19.36 3.59 16.95
N PRO A 347 -18.26 2.97 17.52
CA PRO A 347 -17.74 1.60 17.13
C PRO A 347 -17.86 0.34 18.08
N ARG A 348 -17.64 -0.90 17.54
CA ARG A 348 -17.70 -2.28 18.16
C ARG A 348 -16.62 -3.27 17.55
N PRO A 349 -15.83 -4.07 18.31
CA PRO A 349 -14.73 -4.91 17.75
C PRO A 349 -15.11 -6.37 17.34
N PRO A 350 -14.40 -7.00 16.39
CA PRO A 350 -14.71 -8.33 15.80
C PRO A 350 -14.03 -9.57 16.46
N THR A 351 -14.65 -10.76 16.38
CA THR A 351 -14.16 -12.07 16.91
C THR A 351 -14.47 -13.27 15.98
N LEU A 352 -13.71 -14.38 16.06
CA LEU A 352 -13.96 -15.61 15.27
C LEU A 352 -15.15 -16.44 15.80
N CYS A 353 -15.85 -17.13 14.90
CA CYS A 353 -16.96 -18.04 15.23
C CYS A 353 -16.49 -19.31 15.97
N ALA A 354 -17.37 -19.91 16.79
CA ALA A 354 -17.13 -21.23 17.35
C ALA A 354 -16.87 -22.25 16.23
N SER A 355 -15.83 -23.06 16.41
CA SER A 355 -15.33 -24.03 15.41
C SER A 355 -14.85 -23.45 14.07
N CYS A 356 -14.59 -22.15 13.95
CA CYS A 356 -13.95 -21.60 12.76
C CYS A 356 -12.66 -22.39 12.41
N PRO A 357 -12.46 -22.83 11.14
CA PRO A 357 -11.27 -23.58 10.75
C PRO A 357 -9.96 -22.80 10.92
N HIS A 358 -10.02 -21.47 10.93
CA HIS A 358 -8.83 -20.64 11.18
C HIS A 358 -8.31 -20.74 12.62
N MET A 359 -9.10 -21.23 13.59
CA MET A 359 -8.62 -21.38 14.98
C MET A 359 -7.48 -22.40 15.10
N GLY A 360 -7.58 -23.55 14.39
CA GLY A 360 -6.54 -24.57 14.37
C GLY A 360 -5.24 -24.06 13.71
N ILE A 361 -5.39 -23.22 12.68
CA ILE A 361 -4.27 -22.51 12.02
C ILE A 361 -3.53 -21.64 13.03
N TYR A 362 -4.23 -20.72 13.70
CA TYR A 362 -3.57 -19.76 14.58
C TYR A 362 -3.11 -20.36 15.91
N TYR A 363 -3.81 -21.37 16.41
CA TYR A 363 -3.28 -22.19 17.50
C TYR A 363 -1.95 -22.83 17.10
N THR A 364 -1.84 -23.39 15.89
CA THR A 364 -0.61 -24.02 15.39
C THR A 364 0.51 -23.01 15.16
N LEU A 365 0.21 -21.88 14.52
CA LEU A 365 1.19 -20.83 14.26
C LEU A 365 1.73 -20.20 15.55
N SER A 366 0.92 -20.04 16.59
CA SER A 366 1.36 -19.48 17.89
C SER A 366 2.38 -20.38 18.61
N GLN A 367 2.40 -21.68 18.31
CA GLN A 367 3.37 -22.64 18.84
C GLN A 367 4.72 -22.59 18.11
N LEU A 368 4.80 -22.03 16.92
CA LEU A 368 6.04 -21.93 16.15
C LEU A 368 6.90 -20.79 16.68
N LYS A 369 8.22 -20.98 16.59
CA LYS A 369 9.24 -19.99 16.97
C LYS A 369 10.18 -19.78 15.80
N ASN A 370 10.83 -18.63 15.75
CA ASN A 370 11.78 -18.27 14.68
C ASN A 370 11.12 -18.25 13.27
N ILE A 371 9.88 -17.76 13.22
CA ILE A 371 9.08 -17.57 12.01
C ILE A 371 8.50 -16.15 12.01
N ILE A 372 8.31 -15.57 10.83
CA ILE A 372 7.58 -14.33 10.58
C ILE A 372 6.31 -14.70 9.80
N VAL A 373 5.16 -14.22 10.25
CA VAL A 373 3.86 -14.52 9.65
C VAL A 373 3.23 -13.26 9.07
N ALA A 374 3.23 -13.14 7.74
CA ALA A 374 2.54 -12.08 7.02
C ALA A 374 1.08 -12.47 6.76
N GLY A 375 0.13 -11.77 7.38
CA GLY A 375 -1.31 -11.97 7.22
C GLY A 375 -1.94 -11.05 6.18
N ASP A 376 -3.16 -11.38 5.79
CA ASP A 376 -3.99 -10.63 4.83
C ASP A 376 -5.27 -10.09 5.51
N ILE A 377 -6.18 -9.44 4.76
CA ILE A 377 -7.43 -8.89 5.29
C ILE A 377 -8.60 -9.88 5.14
N GLY A 378 -9.09 -10.44 6.24
CA GLY A 378 -10.18 -11.42 6.25
C GLY A 378 -10.55 -11.87 7.67
N CYS A 379 -11.39 -12.90 7.79
CA CYS A 379 -11.63 -13.55 9.09
C CYS A 379 -10.30 -13.99 9.74
N TYR A 380 -9.34 -14.37 8.90
CA TYR A 380 -8.03 -14.79 9.35
C TYR A 380 -7.17 -13.60 9.86
N THR A 381 -7.47 -12.31 9.60
CA THR A 381 -6.81 -11.17 10.29
C THR A 381 -6.99 -11.23 11.81
N LEU A 382 -8.08 -11.84 12.27
CA LEU A 382 -8.37 -12.00 13.70
C LEU A 382 -7.34 -12.86 14.45
N GLY A 383 -6.48 -13.60 13.72
CA GLY A 383 -5.31 -14.29 14.27
C GLY A 383 -4.25 -13.35 14.87
N ALA A 384 -4.29 -12.06 14.53
CA ALA A 384 -3.46 -11.02 15.15
C ALA A 384 -3.88 -10.74 16.61
N GLY A 385 -5.15 -11.01 16.95
CA GLY A 385 -5.70 -10.78 18.28
C GLY A 385 -5.38 -11.91 19.26
N HIS A 386 -5.69 -11.64 20.53
CA HIS A 386 -5.65 -12.64 21.60
C HIS A 386 -6.65 -13.79 21.30
N PRO A 387 -6.30 -15.07 21.54
CA PRO A 387 -5.12 -15.56 22.28
C PRO A 387 -3.87 -15.81 21.43
N TRP A 388 -3.96 -15.80 20.10
CA TRP A 388 -2.88 -16.34 19.28
C TRP A 388 -1.72 -15.38 19.09
N ASN A 389 -2.02 -14.09 18.88
CA ASN A 389 -1.01 -13.08 18.54
C ASN A 389 -0.06 -13.58 17.45
N ALA A 390 -0.61 -14.25 16.43
CA ALA A 390 0.14 -15.12 15.53
C ALA A 390 0.38 -14.49 14.13
N LEU A 391 -0.07 -13.26 13.91
CA LEU A 391 0.23 -12.47 12.71
C LEU A 391 1.17 -11.32 13.07
N ASP A 392 2.25 -11.17 12.31
CA ASP A 392 3.25 -10.10 12.51
C ASP A 392 2.96 -8.86 11.64
N THR A 393 2.23 -9.03 10.54
CA THR A 393 1.84 -7.92 9.65
C THR A 393 0.52 -8.22 8.94
N THR A 394 -0.23 -7.19 8.57
CA THR A 394 -1.41 -7.27 7.70
C THR A 394 -1.62 -5.90 7.06
N ILE A 395 -1.60 -5.80 5.73
CA ILE A 395 -1.60 -4.51 5.01
C ILE A 395 -2.93 -4.26 4.30
N CYS A 396 -3.23 -5.02 3.25
CA CYS A 396 -4.47 -4.93 2.49
C CYS A 396 -4.85 -6.29 1.90
N MET A 397 -6.05 -6.38 1.31
CA MET A 397 -6.52 -7.62 0.67
C MET A 397 -5.59 -8.04 -0.47
N GLY A 398 -5.02 -9.25 -0.38
CA GLY A 398 -4.10 -9.84 -1.36
C GLY A 398 -2.61 -9.53 -1.16
N ALA A 399 -2.23 -8.77 -0.12
CA ALA A 399 -0.85 -8.35 0.10
C ALA A 399 0.04 -9.37 0.82
N ALA A 400 -0.50 -10.37 1.51
CA ALA A 400 0.30 -11.22 2.41
C ALA A 400 1.51 -11.88 1.74
N VAL A 401 1.32 -12.41 0.53
CA VAL A 401 2.39 -13.08 -0.22
C VAL A 401 3.44 -12.08 -0.73
N THR A 402 3.02 -10.92 -1.23
CA THR A 402 3.93 -9.87 -1.70
C THR A 402 4.76 -9.29 -0.54
N VAL A 403 4.14 -9.06 0.61
CA VAL A 403 4.85 -8.62 1.82
C VAL A 403 5.85 -9.67 2.28
N ALA A 404 5.46 -10.94 2.30
CA ALA A 404 6.38 -12.04 2.61
C ALA A 404 7.55 -12.12 1.61
N HIS A 405 7.29 -11.91 0.31
CA HIS A 405 8.32 -11.86 -0.71
C HIS A 405 9.32 -10.71 -0.48
N GLY A 406 8.83 -9.50 -0.23
CA GLY A 406 9.68 -8.35 0.12
C GLY A 406 10.52 -8.61 1.37
N MET A 407 9.93 -9.25 2.39
CA MET A 407 10.65 -9.66 3.60
C MET A 407 11.75 -10.69 3.32
N ASP A 408 11.52 -11.63 2.39
CA ASP A 408 12.52 -12.61 1.97
C ASP A 408 13.69 -11.94 1.24
N LYS A 409 13.41 -11.09 0.26
CA LYS A 409 14.44 -10.33 -0.48
C LYS A 409 15.22 -9.35 0.39
N GLY A 410 14.60 -8.88 1.46
CA GLY A 410 15.21 -8.00 2.45
C GLY A 410 15.96 -8.70 3.60
N ARG A 411 16.04 -10.04 3.65
CA ARG A 411 16.72 -10.76 4.76
C ARG A 411 18.19 -10.35 4.88
N GLY A 412 18.62 -10.00 6.10
CA GLY A 412 20.03 -9.84 6.46
C GLY A 412 20.56 -11.00 7.32
N GLU A 413 21.82 -10.93 7.75
CA GLU A 413 22.49 -12.01 8.53
C GLU A 413 21.77 -12.41 9.83
N VAL A 414 21.09 -11.48 10.48
CA VAL A 414 20.35 -11.73 11.74
C VAL A 414 19.11 -12.59 11.50
N ASP A 415 18.48 -12.44 10.33
CA ASP A 415 17.21 -13.06 9.98
C ASP A 415 17.37 -14.15 8.90
N LYS A 416 18.61 -14.45 8.48
CA LYS A 416 18.91 -15.43 7.43
C LYS A 416 18.33 -16.82 7.70
N ASN A 417 18.15 -17.16 8.98
CA ASN A 417 17.61 -18.43 9.43
C ASN A 417 16.14 -18.35 9.85
N LYS A 418 15.50 -17.17 9.80
CA LYS A 418 14.07 -17.02 10.09
C LYS A 418 13.27 -17.53 8.91
N LYS A 419 12.19 -18.25 9.23
CA LYS A 419 11.23 -18.70 8.23
C LYS A 419 10.21 -17.60 7.99
N ILE A 420 9.75 -17.43 6.76
CA ILE A 420 8.72 -16.45 6.41
C ILE A 420 7.52 -17.21 5.86
N LEU A 421 6.35 -16.95 6.43
CA LEU A 421 5.10 -17.58 6.06
C LEU A 421 4.04 -16.50 5.78
N ALA A 422 3.37 -16.59 4.64
CA ALA A 422 2.21 -15.77 4.32
C ALA A 422 0.91 -16.53 4.66
N VAL A 423 -0.11 -15.86 5.20
CA VAL A 423 -1.44 -16.42 5.47
C VAL A 423 -2.48 -15.59 4.74
N MET A 424 -3.27 -16.24 3.89
CA MET A 424 -4.31 -15.56 3.10
C MET A 424 -5.49 -16.51 2.89
N GLY A 425 -6.70 -15.98 2.87
CA GLY A 425 -7.89 -16.77 2.52
C GLY A 425 -8.07 -16.94 1.02
N ASP A 426 -8.83 -17.96 0.65
CA ASP A 426 -9.31 -18.24 -0.71
C ASP A 426 -9.82 -17.01 -1.48
N SER A 427 -10.76 -16.26 -0.89
CA SER A 427 -11.39 -15.11 -1.52
C SER A 427 -10.41 -13.97 -1.79
N THR A 428 -9.55 -13.65 -0.83
CA THR A 428 -8.49 -12.65 -0.98
C THR A 428 -7.36 -13.09 -1.90
N PHE A 429 -7.10 -14.40 -1.95
CA PHE A 429 -6.19 -14.97 -2.93
C PHE A 429 -6.70 -14.71 -4.34
N MET A 430 -7.98 -14.99 -4.59
CA MET A 430 -8.63 -14.67 -5.87
C MET A 430 -8.84 -13.16 -6.10
N HIS A 431 -8.82 -12.34 -5.05
CA HIS A 431 -8.91 -10.87 -5.17
C HIS A 431 -7.62 -10.28 -5.76
N MET A 432 -6.50 -10.39 -5.04
CA MET A 432 -5.20 -9.82 -5.45
C MET A 432 -3.99 -10.68 -5.04
N GLY A 433 -4.20 -11.81 -4.39
CA GLY A 433 -3.11 -12.67 -3.93
C GLY A 433 -2.47 -13.52 -5.02
N MET A 434 -3.20 -13.82 -6.10
CA MET A 434 -2.66 -14.54 -7.26
C MET A 434 -1.47 -13.80 -7.87
N GLN A 435 -1.56 -12.47 -7.97
CA GLN A 435 -0.50 -11.60 -8.46
C GLN A 435 0.71 -11.63 -7.54
N GLY A 436 0.49 -11.60 -6.22
CA GLY A 436 1.57 -11.72 -5.25
C GLY A 436 2.29 -13.07 -5.31
N LEU A 437 1.56 -14.16 -5.51
CA LEU A 437 2.17 -15.48 -5.71
C LEU A 437 2.93 -15.55 -7.04
N LEU A 438 2.37 -15.01 -8.12
CA LEU A 438 3.03 -14.93 -9.43
C LEU A 438 4.32 -14.13 -9.36
N ASP A 439 4.32 -13.00 -8.65
CA ASP A 439 5.52 -12.19 -8.43
C ASP A 439 6.57 -12.98 -7.67
N ALA A 440 6.17 -13.60 -6.56
CA ALA A 440 7.06 -14.38 -5.72
C ALA A 440 7.69 -15.55 -6.49
N THR A 441 6.96 -16.21 -7.39
CA THR A 441 7.50 -17.28 -8.22
C THR A 441 8.37 -16.73 -9.36
N TYR A 442 7.92 -15.71 -10.09
CA TYR A 442 8.65 -15.05 -11.17
C TYR A 442 10.01 -14.51 -10.70
N ASN A 443 10.04 -13.96 -9.48
CA ASN A 443 11.22 -13.37 -8.86
C ASN A 443 11.92 -14.30 -7.84
N ASN A 444 11.64 -15.61 -7.85
CA ASN A 444 12.34 -16.64 -7.06
C ASN A 444 12.39 -16.39 -5.54
N SER A 445 11.24 -16.23 -4.89
CA SER A 445 11.10 -16.04 -3.44
C SER A 445 11.33 -17.31 -2.62
N ASN A 446 11.78 -17.19 -1.36
CA ASN A 446 11.89 -18.25 -0.36
C ASN A 446 10.90 -18.01 0.80
N ILE A 447 9.64 -18.34 0.54
CA ILE A 447 8.51 -18.18 1.46
C ILE A 447 7.58 -19.40 1.43
N THR A 448 6.89 -19.66 2.53
CA THR A 448 5.76 -20.59 2.56
C THR A 448 4.45 -19.81 2.53
N PHE A 449 3.55 -20.13 1.63
CA PHE A 449 2.23 -19.54 1.55
C PHE A 449 1.16 -20.51 2.07
N LEU A 450 0.48 -20.15 3.15
CA LEU A 450 -0.64 -20.87 3.73
C LEU A 450 -1.96 -20.26 3.22
N LEU A 451 -2.57 -20.95 2.24
CA LEU A 451 -3.86 -20.61 1.66
C LEU A 451 -4.99 -21.27 2.48
N LEU A 452 -5.88 -20.45 3.02
CA LEU A 452 -7.00 -20.89 3.86
C LEU A 452 -8.29 -20.95 3.03
N ASP A 453 -8.66 -22.14 2.58
CA ASP A 453 -9.87 -22.38 1.81
C ASP A 453 -11.05 -22.75 2.73
N ASN A 454 -12.00 -21.83 2.86
CA ASN A 454 -13.23 -22.06 3.62
C ASN A 454 -14.51 -22.00 2.76
N GLY A 455 -14.35 -21.82 1.44
CA GLY A 455 -15.42 -21.78 0.47
C GLY A 455 -16.39 -20.60 0.62
N THR A 456 -15.98 -19.47 1.20
CA THR A 456 -16.89 -18.32 1.35
C THR A 456 -16.19 -16.98 1.63
N VAL A 457 -16.83 -15.87 1.28
CA VAL A 457 -16.40 -14.54 1.73
C VAL A 457 -17.03 -14.23 3.10
N GLY A 458 -16.35 -14.65 4.17
CA GLY A 458 -16.93 -14.69 5.52
C GLY A 458 -17.40 -13.35 6.09
N MET A 459 -16.51 -12.36 6.20
CA MET A 459 -16.79 -11.10 6.94
C MET A 459 -17.85 -10.21 6.29
N THR A 460 -18.10 -10.38 4.99
CA THR A 460 -19.08 -9.57 4.24
C THR A 460 -20.46 -10.20 4.20
N GLY A 461 -20.67 -11.39 4.79
CA GLY A 461 -21.97 -12.04 4.88
C GLY A 461 -22.08 -13.39 4.14
N GLY A 462 -20.95 -14.04 3.84
CA GLY A 462 -20.95 -15.42 3.34
C GLY A 462 -21.23 -15.55 1.84
N GLN A 463 -20.80 -14.56 1.04
CA GLN A 463 -21.04 -14.56 -0.40
C GLN A 463 -20.45 -15.78 -1.09
N ASN A 464 -21.15 -16.24 -2.13
CA ASN A 464 -20.59 -17.21 -3.06
C ASN A 464 -19.36 -16.64 -3.76
N THR A 465 -18.42 -17.52 -4.03
CA THR A 465 -17.08 -17.18 -4.49
C THR A 465 -16.62 -18.30 -5.43
N PRO A 466 -15.71 -18.06 -6.38
CA PRO A 466 -15.23 -19.13 -7.26
C PRO A 466 -14.63 -20.33 -6.50
N ALA A 467 -14.25 -20.17 -5.22
CA ALA A 467 -13.83 -21.26 -4.34
C ALA A 467 -14.93 -22.29 -4.03
N ASN A 468 -16.22 -21.91 -4.08
CA ASN A 468 -17.34 -22.77 -3.68
C ASN A 468 -18.20 -23.29 -4.84
N GLY A 469 -17.92 -22.84 -6.07
CA GLY A 469 -18.58 -23.33 -7.26
C GLY A 469 -20.07 -22.96 -7.32
N ARG A 470 -20.45 -21.81 -6.77
CA ARG A 470 -21.80 -21.27 -6.89
C ARG A 470 -21.79 -19.85 -7.43
N ASP A 471 -22.77 -19.52 -8.26
CA ASP A 471 -22.99 -18.14 -8.70
C ASP A 471 -23.75 -17.32 -7.64
N ILE A 472 -24.01 -16.04 -7.92
CA ILE A 472 -24.76 -15.17 -7.00
C ILE A 472 -26.20 -15.63 -6.74
N ARG A 473 -26.77 -16.48 -7.61
CA ARG A 473 -28.12 -17.05 -7.46
C ARG A 473 -28.11 -18.38 -6.72
N GLY A 474 -26.92 -18.87 -6.34
CA GLY A 474 -26.74 -20.17 -5.72
C GLY A 474 -26.81 -21.34 -6.70
N ASN A 475 -26.84 -21.09 -8.02
CA ASN A 475 -26.76 -22.16 -9.00
C ASN A 475 -25.33 -22.71 -9.06
N PRO A 476 -25.15 -23.98 -9.48
CA PRO A 476 -23.83 -24.51 -9.77
C PRO A 476 -23.06 -23.63 -10.76
N ALA A 477 -21.81 -23.35 -10.42
CA ALA A 477 -20.85 -22.58 -11.22
C ALA A 477 -19.48 -23.29 -11.20
N PRO A 478 -18.54 -22.92 -12.08
CA PRO A 478 -17.19 -23.47 -12.04
C PRO A 478 -16.52 -23.23 -10.69
N ARG A 479 -15.99 -24.30 -10.09
CA ARG A 479 -15.20 -24.24 -8.87
C ARG A 479 -13.72 -24.18 -9.21
N ILE A 480 -12.99 -23.25 -8.60
CA ILE A 480 -11.54 -23.18 -8.73
C ILE A 480 -10.88 -24.36 -8.02
N ASP A 481 -9.91 -24.95 -8.70
CA ASP A 481 -9.00 -25.95 -8.17
C ASP A 481 -7.74 -25.21 -7.71
N PHE A 482 -7.63 -24.94 -6.41
CA PHE A 482 -6.54 -24.13 -5.87
C PHE A 482 -5.18 -24.77 -6.09
N ARG A 483 -5.06 -26.10 -6.05
CA ARG A 483 -3.82 -26.81 -6.36
C ARG A 483 -3.38 -26.49 -7.79
N LYS A 484 -4.26 -26.68 -8.77
CA LYS A 484 -3.92 -26.37 -10.17
C LYS A 484 -3.62 -24.88 -10.38
N LEU A 485 -4.35 -24.00 -9.69
CA LEU A 485 -4.13 -22.56 -9.80
C LEU A 485 -2.74 -22.15 -9.29
N VAL A 486 -2.33 -22.61 -8.09
CA VAL A 486 -1.02 -22.25 -7.54
C VAL A 486 0.13 -22.86 -8.37
N GLU A 487 -0.06 -24.07 -8.90
CA GLU A 487 0.88 -24.69 -9.85
C GLU A 487 1.01 -23.85 -11.13
N ALA A 488 -0.12 -23.39 -11.69
CA ALA A 488 -0.13 -22.52 -12.86
C ALA A 488 0.53 -21.15 -12.62
N LEU A 489 0.52 -20.66 -11.39
CA LEU A 489 1.22 -19.44 -10.97
C LEU A 489 2.72 -19.66 -10.71
N GLY A 490 3.27 -20.83 -11.02
CA GLY A 490 4.71 -21.10 -11.01
C GLY A 490 5.21 -21.86 -9.78
N VAL A 491 4.34 -22.32 -8.89
CA VAL A 491 4.72 -23.18 -7.77
C VAL A 491 4.96 -24.60 -8.27
N LYS A 492 6.06 -25.24 -7.87
CA LYS A 492 6.34 -26.62 -8.29
C LYS A 492 5.31 -27.59 -7.67
N PRO A 493 4.80 -28.59 -8.42
CA PRO A 493 3.78 -29.52 -7.91
C PRO A 493 4.13 -30.21 -6.58
N GLU A 494 5.40 -30.57 -6.39
CA GLU A 494 5.92 -31.19 -5.17
C GLU A 494 5.99 -30.24 -3.96
N ARG A 495 5.80 -28.94 -4.18
CA ARG A 495 5.78 -27.88 -3.15
C ARG A 495 4.35 -27.45 -2.79
N VAL A 496 3.33 -28.13 -3.32
CA VAL A 496 1.92 -27.86 -2.97
C VAL A 496 1.42 -28.96 -2.05
N ARG A 497 0.99 -28.61 -0.83
CA ARG A 497 0.51 -29.55 0.20
C ARG A 497 -0.93 -29.22 0.61
N GLU A 498 -1.79 -30.22 0.73
CA GLU A 498 -3.18 -30.03 1.20
C GLU A 498 -3.36 -30.65 2.59
N VAL A 499 -4.02 -29.93 3.49
CA VAL A 499 -4.20 -30.32 4.91
C VAL A 499 -5.60 -29.98 5.42
N ASP A 500 -6.05 -30.71 6.45
CA ASP A 500 -7.25 -30.37 7.22
C ASP A 500 -6.85 -29.54 8.45
N PRO A 501 -7.34 -28.29 8.62
CA PRO A 501 -7.00 -27.46 9.77
C PRO A 501 -7.51 -28.00 11.12
N TYR A 502 -8.46 -28.94 11.15
CA TYR A 502 -8.87 -29.62 12.38
C TYR A 502 -7.88 -30.72 12.82
N GLU A 503 -7.04 -31.23 11.91
CA GLU A 503 -6.00 -32.21 12.21
C GLU A 503 -4.69 -31.53 12.64
N MET A 504 -4.75 -30.80 13.77
CA MET A 504 -3.63 -29.96 14.23
C MET A 504 -2.25 -30.64 14.27
N PRO A 505 -2.09 -31.93 14.68
CA PRO A 505 -0.79 -32.59 14.63
C PRO A 505 -0.19 -32.70 13.21
N ASN A 506 -1.04 -32.98 12.21
CA ASN A 506 -0.62 -33.06 10.81
C ASN A 506 -0.31 -31.67 10.24
N LEU A 507 -1.18 -30.70 10.52
CA LEU A 507 -0.97 -29.28 10.16
C LEU A 507 0.38 -28.76 10.69
N PHE A 508 0.68 -29.02 11.95
CA PHE A 508 1.95 -28.61 12.58
C PHE A 508 3.16 -29.26 11.90
N LYS A 509 3.06 -30.54 11.52
CA LYS A 509 4.12 -31.26 10.79
C LYS A 509 4.37 -30.63 9.42
N VAL A 510 3.32 -30.44 8.62
CA VAL A 510 3.44 -29.92 7.24
C VAL A 510 4.00 -28.50 7.22
N ILE A 511 3.52 -27.61 8.11
CA ILE A 511 4.06 -26.24 8.21
C ILE A 511 5.56 -26.28 8.53
N ARG A 512 6.01 -27.15 9.44
CA ARG A 512 7.45 -27.29 9.78
C ARG A 512 8.31 -27.88 8.67
N GLU A 513 7.74 -28.70 7.80
CA GLU A 513 8.44 -29.27 6.66
C GLU A 513 8.61 -28.21 5.56
N GLU A 514 7.52 -27.58 5.15
CA GLU A 514 7.53 -26.66 4.00
C GLU A 514 8.24 -25.33 4.30
N THR A 515 8.18 -24.84 5.55
CA THR A 515 8.95 -23.65 5.96
C THR A 515 10.46 -23.84 5.93
N LYS A 516 10.97 -25.07 5.78
CA LYS A 516 12.42 -25.33 5.64
C LYS A 516 12.92 -25.24 4.21
N ILE A 517 12.03 -25.25 3.23
CA ILE A 517 12.36 -25.32 1.82
C ILE A 517 12.78 -23.93 1.33
N GLU A 518 13.84 -23.84 0.53
CA GLU A 518 14.43 -22.58 0.05
C GLU A 518 13.87 -22.12 -1.30
N GLU A 519 12.55 -22.21 -1.46
CA GLU A 519 11.80 -21.75 -2.63
C GLU A 519 10.34 -21.48 -2.23
N VAL A 520 9.51 -20.98 -3.15
CA VAL A 520 8.06 -20.82 -2.91
C VAL A 520 7.42 -22.18 -2.66
N SER A 521 6.81 -22.36 -1.49
CA SER A 521 5.98 -23.52 -1.15
C SER A 521 4.57 -23.08 -0.75
N VAL A 522 3.55 -23.89 -1.05
CA VAL A 522 2.15 -23.59 -0.74
C VAL A 522 1.51 -24.71 0.07
N ILE A 523 0.84 -24.34 1.17
CA ILE A 523 -0.01 -25.22 1.96
C ILE A 523 -1.46 -24.74 1.80
N ILE A 524 -2.34 -25.59 1.29
CA ILE A 524 -3.76 -25.35 1.15
C ILE A 524 -4.48 -26.03 2.31
N ALA A 525 -5.05 -25.26 3.23
CA ALA A 525 -5.82 -25.76 4.36
C ALA A 525 -7.32 -25.61 4.06
N TYR A 526 -8.04 -26.74 3.96
CA TYR A 526 -9.45 -26.73 3.55
C TYR A 526 -10.41 -27.22 4.64
N ARG A 527 -11.40 -26.39 5.00
CA ARG A 527 -12.61 -26.77 5.75
C ARG A 527 -13.72 -25.74 5.52
N PRO A 528 -14.98 -26.13 5.27
CA PRO A 528 -16.06 -25.16 5.03
C PRO A 528 -16.28 -24.25 6.24
N CYS A 529 -16.60 -22.98 5.97
CA CYS A 529 -16.98 -22.04 7.01
C CYS A 529 -18.19 -22.55 7.82
N VAL A 530 -18.20 -22.32 9.13
CA VAL A 530 -19.29 -22.78 10.01
C VAL A 530 -20.65 -22.13 9.72
N LEU A 531 -20.66 -21.07 8.90
CA LEU A 531 -21.85 -20.30 8.53
C LEU A 531 -22.43 -20.69 7.16
N ILE A 532 -21.88 -21.70 6.48
CA ILE A 532 -22.39 -22.17 5.17
C ILE A 532 -22.95 -23.60 5.26
N ASP A 533 -23.88 -23.94 4.36
CA ASP A 533 -24.64 -25.20 4.38
C ASP A 533 -23.77 -26.47 4.27
N GLU A 534 -22.60 -26.33 3.65
CA GLU A 534 -21.59 -27.37 3.50
C GLU A 534 -21.00 -27.80 4.85
N PHE A 535 -21.05 -26.95 5.88
CA PHE A 535 -20.60 -27.30 7.21
C PHE A 535 -21.60 -28.21 7.91
N LYS A 536 -21.11 -29.34 8.44
CA LYS A 536 -21.90 -30.30 9.22
C LYS A 536 -21.38 -30.33 10.65
N ALA A 537 -22.21 -29.88 11.59
CA ALA A 537 -21.89 -29.91 13.01
C ALA A 537 -21.76 -31.35 13.50
N MET A 538 -20.79 -31.58 14.38
CA MET A 538 -20.61 -32.82 15.12
C MET A 538 -21.20 -32.68 16.53
N ARG A 539 -21.20 -33.77 17.30
CA ARG A 539 -21.67 -33.72 18.70
C ARG A 539 -20.81 -32.77 19.53
N ALA A 540 -21.47 -31.90 20.29
CA ALA A 540 -20.83 -30.98 21.21
C ALA A 540 -19.98 -31.73 22.25
N TYR A 541 -18.86 -31.12 22.63
CA TYR A 541 -18.01 -31.59 23.72
C TYR A 541 -18.46 -30.98 25.04
N TYR A 542 -18.10 -31.63 26.15
CA TYR A 542 -18.29 -31.11 27.50
C TYR A 542 -17.01 -31.26 28.32
N VAL A 543 -16.93 -30.56 29.45
CA VAL A 543 -15.82 -30.64 30.41
C VAL A 543 -16.24 -31.56 31.56
N ASP A 544 -15.46 -32.62 31.80
CA ASP A 544 -15.52 -33.45 33.00
C ASP A 544 -14.88 -32.67 34.16
N GLU A 545 -15.71 -32.12 35.04
CA GLU A 545 -15.26 -31.24 36.14
C GLU A 545 -14.29 -31.94 37.08
N ASP A 546 -14.45 -33.25 37.32
CA ASP A 546 -13.59 -34.04 38.21
C ASP A 546 -12.17 -34.21 37.65
N LYS A 547 -12.01 -34.12 36.32
CA LYS A 547 -10.70 -34.18 35.65
C LYS A 547 -10.09 -32.82 35.38
N CYS A 548 -10.87 -31.74 35.41
CA CYS A 548 -10.40 -30.41 35.05
C CYS A 548 -9.44 -29.86 36.11
N THR A 549 -8.17 -29.69 35.74
CA THR A 549 -7.12 -29.19 36.64
C THR A 549 -6.95 -27.67 36.64
N GLY A 550 -7.78 -26.93 35.90
CA GLY A 550 -7.66 -25.48 35.75
C GLY A 550 -6.42 -25.02 34.96
N CYS A 551 -5.81 -25.91 34.17
CA CYS A 551 -4.56 -25.64 33.43
C CYS A 551 -4.66 -24.62 32.28
N SER A 552 -5.86 -24.14 31.96
CA SER A 552 -6.18 -23.15 30.91
C SER A 552 -5.74 -23.44 29.46
N ASN A 553 -5.02 -24.52 29.17
CA ASN A 553 -4.54 -24.83 27.80
C ASN A 553 -5.64 -24.83 26.72
N CYS A 554 -6.87 -25.20 27.08
CA CYS A 554 -8.01 -25.19 26.16
C CYS A 554 -8.46 -23.78 25.75
N LEU A 555 -8.16 -22.75 26.56
CA LEU A 555 -8.45 -21.34 26.25
C LEU A 555 -7.51 -20.79 25.17
N ASP A 556 -6.31 -21.34 25.04
CA ASP A 556 -5.35 -20.94 24.00
C ASP A 556 -5.84 -21.28 22.59
N VAL A 557 -6.84 -22.17 22.48
CA VAL A 557 -7.55 -22.45 21.23
C VAL A 557 -8.41 -21.26 20.78
N GLY A 558 -8.83 -20.37 21.69
CA GLY A 558 -9.60 -19.17 21.38
C GLY A 558 -11.07 -19.39 21.06
N CYS A 559 -11.63 -20.56 21.42
CA CYS A 559 -13.02 -20.90 21.08
C CYS A 559 -14.01 -20.09 21.92
N PRO A 560 -14.94 -19.31 21.31
CA PRO A 560 -15.94 -18.53 22.06
C PRO A 560 -16.99 -19.40 22.78
N ALA A 561 -17.07 -20.70 22.47
CA ALA A 561 -17.91 -21.64 23.20
C ALA A 561 -17.29 -22.09 24.53
N ILE A 562 -16.02 -21.78 24.81
CA ILE A 562 -15.36 -22.09 26.08
C ILE A 562 -15.44 -20.86 26.97
N HIS A 563 -16.15 -20.97 28.10
CA HIS A 563 -16.31 -19.89 29.05
C HIS A 563 -15.55 -20.17 30.33
N VAL A 564 -14.90 -19.13 30.87
CA VAL A 564 -14.31 -19.20 32.20
C VAL A 564 -15.43 -19.20 33.24
N THR A 565 -15.49 -20.24 34.06
CA THR A 565 -16.48 -20.38 35.13
C THR A 565 -15.96 -19.85 36.45
N ARG A 566 -14.67 -20.08 36.75
CA ARG A 566 -13.99 -19.57 37.95
C ARG A 566 -12.48 -19.46 37.75
N ARG A 567 -11.84 -18.58 38.53
CA ARG A 567 -10.38 -18.40 38.63
C ARG A 567 -9.95 -18.55 40.08
N GLU A 568 -8.87 -19.26 40.32
CA GLU A 568 -8.32 -19.52 41.66
C GLU A 568 -6.79 -19.38 41.65
N MET A 569 -6.17 -18.90 42.72
CA MET A 569 -4.71 -18.81 42.83
C MET A 569 -4.16 -20.02 43.58
N ALA A 570 -3.12 -20.67 43.04
CA ALA A 570 -2.45 -21.82 43.64
C ALA A 570 -0.93 -21.64 43.69
N VAL A 571 -0.28 -22.12 44.74
CA VAL A 571 1.18 -22.11 44.90
C VAL A 571 1.74 -23.47 44.50
N LYS A 572 2.57 -23.53 43.47
CA LYS A 572 3.26 -24.77 43.06
C LYS A 572 4.30 -25.19 44.11
N PRO A 573 4.71 -26.48 44.17
CA PRO A 573 5.81 -26.93 45.04
C PRO A 573 7.13 -26.15 44.88
N SER A 574 7.33 -25.50 43.74
CA SER A 574 8.46 -24.60 43.46
C SER A 574 8.34 -23.20 44.08
N GLY A 575 7.28 -22.91 44.87
CA GLY A 575 6.99 -21.59 45.44
C GLY A 575 6.40 -20.57 44.46
N ARG A 576 6.11 -20.96 43.21
CA ARG A 576 5.54 -20.07 42.18
C ARG A 576 4.02 -20.03 42.27
N GLU A 577 3.46 -18.83 42.38
CA GLU A 577 2.01 -18.59 42.24
C GLU A 577 1.56 -18.75 40.78
N VAL A 578 0.45 -19.45 40.58
CA VAL A 578 -0.22 -19.64 39.30
C VAL A 578 -1.72 -19.43 39.45
N GLU A 579 -2.34 -18.78 38.46
CA GLU A 579 -3.79 -18.69 38.35
C GLU A 579 -4.31 -19.96 37.65
N LEU A 580 -5.19 -20.70 38.32
CA LEU A 580 -5.96 -21.80 37.77
C LEU A 580 -7.25 -21.24 37.18
N THR A 581 -7.49 -21.52 35.91
CA THR A 581 -8.70 -21.08 35.22
C THR A 581 -9.53 -22.29 34.82
N PHE A 582 -10.69 -22.42 35.44
CA PHE A 582 -11.64 -23.49 35.16
C PHE A 582 -12.64 -23.02 34.11
N VAL A 583 -13.05 -23.94 33.25
CA VAL A 583 -13.86 -23.63 32.08
C VAL A 583 -15.04 -24.58 31.96
N ASN A 584 -16.05 -24.15 31.21
CA ASN A 584 -17.12 -24.99 30.69
C ASN A 584 -17.30 -24.74 29.19
N ILE A 585 -17.93 -25.68 28.48
CA ILE A 585 -18.28 -25.55 27.08
C ILE A 585 -19.78 -25.32 26.95
N ASP A 586 -20.19 -24.23 26.29
CA ASP A 586 -21.59 -24.00 25.93
C ASP A 586 -22.01 -24.99 24.83
N PRO A 587 -22.96 -25.92 25.12
CA PRO A 587 -23.39 -26.93 24.18
C PRO A 587 -24.22 -26.35 23.01
N ILE A 588 -24.75 -25.12 23.12
CA ILE A 588 -25.47 -24.44 22.05
C ILE A 588 -24.48 -23.84 21.04
N ALA A 589 -23.39 -23.25 21.53
CA ALA A 589 -22.35 -22.68 20.69
C ALA A 589 -21.37 -23.73 20.13
N CYS A 590 -21.17 -24.87 20.80
CA CYS A 590 -20.21 -25.89 20.40
C CYS A 590 -20.72 -26.75 19.22
N THR A 591 -19.96 -26.75 18.11
CA THR A 591 -20.28 -27.57 16.92
C THR A 591 -19.38 -28.81 16.75
N GLY A 592 -18.61 -29.17 17.78
CA GLY A 592 -17.95 -30.48 17.85
C GLY A 592 -16.64 -30.65 17.08
N CYS A 593 -15.90 -29.58 16.75
CA CYS A 593 -14.65 -29.65 15.95
C CYS A 593 -13.48 -30.40 16.61
N GLY A 594 -13.48 -30.62 17.93
CA GLY A 594 -12.45 -31.39 18.65
C GLY A 594 -11.09 -30.69 18.83
N MET A 595 -10.92 -29.45 18.34
CA MET A 595 -9.64 -28.72 18.46
C MET A 595 -9.18 -28.51 19.91
N CYS A 596 -10.09 -28.45 20.87
CA CYS A 596 -9.78 -28.31 22.29
C CYS A 596 -9.37 -29.62 22.99
N VAL A 597 -9.57 -30.79 22.36
CA VAL A 597 -9.30 -32.10 22.99
C VAL A 597 -7.81 -32.30 23.20
N LYS A 598 -6.98 -32.10 22.17
CA LYS A 598 -5.53 -32.34 22.26
C LYS A 598 -4.78 -31.37 23.20
N PRO A 599 -5.13 -30.08 23.28
CA PRO A 599 -4.55 -29.17 24.28
C PRO A 599 -4.91 -29.52 25.73
N CYS A 600 -6.00 -30.26 25.95
CA CYS A 600 -6.46 -30.67 27.28
C CYS A 600 -5.56 -31.77 27.87
N ALA A 601 -4.49 -31.36 28.56
CA ALA A 601 -3.55 -32.29 29.20
C ALA A 601 -4.18 -33.35 30.14
N PRO A 602 -5.22 -33.06 30.94
CA PRO A 602 -5.84 -34.08 31.80
C PRO A 602 -6.91 -34.94 31.10
N ASP A 603 -7.11 -34.78 29.78
CA ASP A 603 -8.17 -35.46 29.03
C ASP A 603 -9.58 -35.22 29.62
N ALA A 604 -9.82 -34.00 30.12
CA ALA A 604 -11.08 -33.58 30.73
C ALA A 604 -12.14 -33.16 29.70
N ILE A 605 -11.79 -32.97 28.43
CA ILE A 605 -12.74 -32.59 27.37
C ILE A 605 -13.19 -33.86 26.64
N LEU A 606 -14.45 -34.24 26.81
CA LEU A 606 -15.01 -35.50 26.34
C LEU A 606 -16.14 -35.27 25.34
N GLN A 607 -16.27 -36.20 24.39
CA GLN A 607 -17.44 -36.26 23.51
C GLN A 607 -18.41 -37.31 24.07
N PRO A 608 -19.73 -37.05 24.10
CA PRO A 608 -20.70 -38.05 24.52
C PRO A 608 -20.62 -39.32 23.64
N ASP A 609 -20.48 -40.50 24.26
CA ASP A 609 -20.40 -41.78 23.55
C ASP A 609 -21.52 -41.92 22.50
N ALA A 610 -21.17 -42.41 21.31
CA ALA A 610 -22.16 -42.96 20.41
C ALA A 610 -22.93 -44.06 21.15
N PRO A 611 -24.27 -44.10 21.12
CA PRO A 611 -24.94 -45.32 21.54
C PRO A 611 -24.32 -46.46 20.72
N ARG A 612 -23.79 -47.49 21.38
CA ARG A 612 -23.35 -48.73 20.74
C ARG A 612 -24.51 -49.18 19.84
N ILE A 613 -24.38 -48.98 18.53
CA ILE A 613 -25.24 -49.68 17.58
C ILE A 613 -24.81 -51.14 17.70
N VAL A 614 -25.52 -51.89 18.54
CA VAL A 614 -25.49 -53.34 18.50
C VAL A 614 -25.99 -53.68 17.10
N ALA A 615 -25.07 -54.05 16.22
CA ALA A 615 -25.38 -54.50 14.88
C ALA A 615 -26.33 -55.70 14.98
N LYS A 616 -27.62 -55.47 14.75
CA LYS A 616 -28.49 -56.51 14.21
C LYS A 616 -28.30 -56.46 12.70
N LEU A 617 -27.31 -57.21 12.23
CA LEU A 617 -27.33 -57.75 10.87
C LEU A 617 -28.67 -58.46 10.69
N THR A 618 -29.57 -57.85 9.95
CA THR A 618 -30.70 -58.56 9.35
C THR A 618 -30.40 -58.59 7.86
N PRO A 619 -30.26 -59.76 7.25
CA PRO A 619 -29.93 -59.86 5.84
C PRO A 619 -31.16 -59.46 5.01
N ILE A 620 -30.95 -58.67 3.96
CA ILE A 620 -31.33 -58.91 2.55
C ILE A 620 -30.53 -57.92 1.71
#